data_AF-A0A538G6B0-F1
#
_entry.id   AF-A0A538G6B0-F1
#
_cell.length_a   1.000
_cell.length_b   1.000
_cell.length_c   1.000
_cell.angle_alpha   90.00
_cell.angle_beta   90.00
_cell.angle_gamma   90.00
#
_symmetry.space_group_name_H-M   'P 1'
#
loop_
_entity.id
_entity.type
_entity.pdbx_description
1 polymer ?
#
loop_
_entity_poly.entity_id
_entity_poly.type
_entity_poly.pdbx_seq_one_letter_code
_entity_poly.pdbx_strand_id
1 'polypeptide(L)' 'MAVNCNSGEKAISAGTGWSADSDDLELATVYMKPTIASNGAVTGFTAKGANNARDGQDHTFTLYVLCYS' A
#
# COMPACT_ATOMS: atom_id res chain seq x y z
N MET A 1 2.32 -6.08 -2.49
CA MET A 1 2.18 -5.09 -3.59
C MET A 1 3.22 -4.00 -3.40
N ALA A 2 3.81 -3.50 -4.48
CA ALA A 2 4.73 -2.37 -4.46
C ALA A 2 4.25 -1.31 -5.46
N VAL A 3 4.37 -0.04 -5.08
CA VAL A 3 4.10 1.12 -5.94
C VAL A 3 5.30 2.06 -5.81
N ASN A 4 5.92 2.38 -6.95
CA ASN A 4 7.06 3.28 -7.03
C ASN A 4 6.65 4.56 -7.75
N CYS A 5 7.26 5.67 -7.37
CA CYS A 5 7.17 6.93 -8.10
C CYS A 5 7.91 6.85 -9.44
N ASN A 6 7.67 7.82 -10.32
CA ASN A 6 8.38 7.88 -11.58
C ASN A 6 9.87 8.18 -11.37
N SER A 7 10.66 8.00 -12.44
CA SER A 7 12.08 8.35 -12.41
C SER A 7 12.28 9.83 -12.07
N GLY A 8 13.13 10.13 -11.10
CA GLY A 8 13.40 11.49 -10.62
C GLY A 8 12.48 11.97 -9.50
N GLU A 9 11.36 11.28 -9.25
CA GLU A 9 10.46 11.61 -8.15
C GLU A 9 10.85 10.90 -6.84
N LYS A 10 10.34 11.44 -5.74
CA LYS A 10 10.45 10.87 -4.39
C LYS A 10 9.05 10.63 -3.83
N ALA A 11 8.92 9.65 -2.94
CA ALA A 11 7.68 9.39 -2.23
C ALA A 11 7.69 10.10 -0.87
N ILE A 12 6.59 10.80 -0.54
CA ILE A 12 6.41 11.51 0.74
C ILE A 12 5.72 10.61 1.75
N SER A 13 4.61 10.02 1.33
CA SER A 13 3.71 9.26 2.19
C SER A 13 2.99 8.19 1.37
N ALA A 14 2.42 7.22 2.08
CA ALA A 14 1.58 6.20 1.50
C ALA A 14 0.41 5.86 2.43
N GLY A 15 -0.66 5.38 1.81
CA GLY A 15 -1.86 4.90 2.49
C GLY A 15 -2.37 3.64 1.81
N THR A 16 -3.24 2.92 2.50
CA THR A 16 -3.84 1.68 1.99
C THR A 16 -5.35 1.75 2.08
N GLY A 17 -6.05 1.11 1.16
CA GLY A 17 -7.50 0.96 1.21
C GLY A 17 -7.93 -0.42 0.72
N TRP A 18 -9.15 -0.79 1.09
CA TRP A 18 -9.82 -2.01 0.66
C TRP A 18 -11.05 -1.66 -0.16
N SER A 19 -11.45 -2.55 -1.07
CA SER A 19 -12.69 -2.38 -1.86
C SER A 19 -13.97 -2.53 -1.03
N ALA A 20 -13.85 -2.96 0.23
CA ALA A 20 -14.92 -3.05 1.21
C ALA A 20 -14.41 -2.64 2.59
N ASP A 21 -15.30 -2.11 3.41
CA ASP A 21 -15.00 -1.45 4.69
C ASP A 21 -16.04 -1.75 5.79
N SER A 22 -16.81 -2.84 5.65
CA SER A 22 -17.77 -3.27 6.67
C SER A 22 -17.05 -3.83 7.91
N ASP A 23 -17.58 -3.54 9.10
CA ASP A 23 -16.99 -3.90 10.40
C ASP A 23 -16.82 -5.42 10.62
N ASP A 24 -17.58 -6.24 9.90
CA ASP A 24 -17.51 -7.71 9.94
C ASP A 24 -16.49 -8.32 8.98
N LEU A 25 -15.87 -7.50 8.12
CA LEU A 25 -14.82 -7.92 7.20
C LEU A 25 -13.47 -7.69 7.86
N GLU A 26 -12.82 -8.79 8.28
CA GLU A 26 -11.47 -8.78 8.87
C GLU A 26 -10.40 -8.51 7.79
N LEU A 27 -10.42 -7.29 7.23
CA LEU A 27 -9.50 -6.80 6.21
C LEU A 27 -8.43 -5.90 6.85
N ALA A 28 -7.17 -6.30 6.76
CA ALA A 28 -6.10 -5.62 7.50
C ALA A 28 -4.89 -5.28 6.64
N THR A 29 -4.33 -4.08 6.82
CA THR A 29 -2.97 -3.78 6.37
C THR A 29 -1.97 -4.39 7.34
N VAL A 30 -1.30 -5.46 6.92
CA VAL A 30 -0.38 -6.23 7.78
C VAL A 30 0.99 -5.56 7.86
N TYR A 31 1.46 -4.99 6.76
CA TYR A 31 2.65 -4.15 6.78
C TYR A 31 2.64 -3.13 5.66
N MET A 32 3.38 -2.04 5.89
CA MET A 32 3.75 -1.06 4.89
C MET A 32 5.17 -0.57 5.19
N LYS A 33 6.03 -0.52 4.17
CA LYS A 33 7.43 -0.09 4.28
C LYS A 33 7.84 0.78 3.11
N PRO A 34 8.69 1.80 3.31
CA PRO A 34 9.25 2.57 2.22
C PRO A 34 10.19 1.71 1.36
N THR A 35 10.18 1.96 0.05
CA THR A 35 11.20 1.48 -0.88
C THR A 35 12.32 2.52 -0.90
N ILE A 36 13.53 2.10 -0.51
CA ILE A 36 14.68 2.98 -0.36
C ILE A 36 15.69 2.68 -1.49
N ALA A 37 16.00 3.67 -2.31
CA ALA A 37 17.02 3.58 -3.35
C ALA A 37 18.44 3.58 -2.76
N SER A 38 19.44 3.22 -3.56
CA SER A 38 20.85 3.13 -3.12
C SER A 38 21.40 4.46 -2.59
N ASN A 39 20.86 5.59 -3.03
CA ASN A 39 21.20 6.92 -2.56
C ASN A 39 20.43 7.36 -1.29
N GLY A 40 19.66 6.45 -0.68
CA GLY A 40 18.86 6.72 0.52
C GLY A 40 17.53 7.43 0.27
N ALA A 41 17.19 7.76 -0.97
CA ALA A 41 15.90 8.38 -1.28
C ALA A 41 14.76 7.35 -1.17
N VAL A 42 13.64 7.78 -0.56
CA VAL A 42 12.40 6.99 -0.60
C VAL A 42 11.75 7.20 -1.98
N THR A 43 11.62 6.12 -2.75
CA THR A 43 11.11 6.15 -4.14
C THR A 43 9.77 5.46 -4.32
N GLY A 44 9.18 4.97 -3.24
CA GLY A 44 7.93 4.22 -3.28
C GLY A 44 7.63 3.57 -1.95
N PHE A 45 6.60 2.72 -1.95
CA PHE A 45 6.23 1.90 -0.81
C PHE A 45 5.88 0.48 -1.24
N THR A 46 6.10 -0.46 -0.34
CA THR A 46 5.61 -1.84 -0.44
C THR A 46 4.65 -2.08 0.71
N ALA A 47 3.51 -2.69 0.42
CA ALA A 47 2.50 -3.04 1.42
C ALA A 47 1.91 -4.44 1.18
N LYS A 48 1.35 -5.03 2.24
CA LYS A 48 0.61 -6.28 2.19
C LYS A 48 -0.68 -6.17 3.00
N GLY A 49 -1.78 -6.55 2.37
CA GLY A 49 -3.06 -6.79 3.02
C GLY A 49 -3.21 -8.25 3.45
N ALA A 50 -4.06 -8.50 4.44
CA ALA A 50 -4.63 -9.80 4.76
C ALA A 50 -6.15 -9.71 4.55
N ASN A 51 -6.67 -10.60 3.72
CA ASN A 51 -8.09 -10.80 3.55
C ASN A 51 -8.49 -12.02 4.41
N ASN A 52 -9.05 -11.75 5.59
CA ASN A 52 -9.65 -12.77 6.45
C ASN A 52 -11.18 -12.62 6.51
N ALA A 53 -11.78 -12.00 5.49
CA ALA A 53 -13.21 -11.78 5.44
C ALA A 53 -13.99 -13.10 5.49
N ARG A 54 -15.06 -13.13 6.29
CA ARG A 54 -15.90 -14.32 6.51
C ARG A 54 -16.92 -14.55 5.41
N ASP A 55 -17.16 -13.55 4.58
CA ASP A 55 -18.06 -13.59 3.43
C ASP A 55 -17.54 -14.48 2.28
N GLY A 56 -16.27 -14.90 2.35
CA GLY A 56 -15.62 -15.72 1.35
C GLY A 56 -15.37 -15.01 0.03
N GLN A 57 -15.43 -13.66 0.01
CA GLN A 57 -15.20 -12.87 -1.20
C GLN A 57 -13.76 -12.38 -1.31
N ASP A 58 -13.35 -12.18 -2.56
CA ASP A 58 -12.10 -11.51 -2.87
C ASP A 58 -12.27 -9.99 -2.70
N HIS A 59 -11.48 -9.41 -1.81
CA HIS A 59 -11.42 -7.97 -1.59
C HIS A 59 -10.12 -7.40 -2.16
N THR A 60 -10.22 -6.29 -2.90
CA THR A 60 -9.08 -5.64 -3.53
C THR A 60 -8.33 -4.78 -2.52
N PHE A 61 -7.06 -5.11 -2.29
CA PHE A 61 -6.14 -4.29 -1.51
C PHE A 61 -5.44 -3.27 -2.40
N THR A 62 -5.56 -1.98 -2.09
CA THR A 62 -4.97 -0.88 -2.86
C THR A 62 -3.92 -0.14 -2.03
N LEU A 63 -2.78 0.17 -2.64
CA LEU A 63 -1.70 0.99 -2.07
C LEU A 63 -1.63 2.30 -2.85
N TYR A 64 -1.79 3.41 -2.14
CA TYR A 64 -1.67 4.76 -2.66
C TYR A 64 -0.34 5.36 -2.24
N VAL A 65 0.38 5.98 -3.17
CA VAL A 65 1.66 6.64 -2.90
C VAL A 65 1.60 8.07 -3.41
N LEU A 66 1.95 9.03 -2.54
CA LEU A 66 2.10 10.43 -2.92
C LEU A 66 3.54 10.70 -3.36
N CYS A 67 3.71 11.04 -4.62
CA CYS A 67 5.00 11.33 -5.26
C CYS A 67 5.18 12.83 -5.50
N TYR A 68 6.42 13.30 -5.50
CA TYR A 68 6.79 14.68 -5.81
C TYR A 68 8.11 14.77 -6.58
N SER A 69 8.28 15.89 -7.31
CA SER A 69 9.49 16.26 -8.08
C SER A 69 10.31 17.34 -7.38
#